data_AF-A0A8C4Y9K3-F1
#
_entry.id   AF-A0A8C4Y9K3-F1
#
_cell.length_a   1.000
_cell.length_b   1.000
_cell.length_c   1.000
_cell.angle_alpha   90.00
_cell.angle_beta   90.00
_cell.angle_gamma   90.00
#
_symmetry.space_group_name_H-M   'P 1'
#
loop_
_entity.id
_entity.type
_entity.pdbx_description
1 polymer ?
#
loop_
_entity_poly.entity_id
_entity_poly.type
_entity_poly.pdbx_seq_one_letter_code
_entity_poly.pdbx_strand_id
1 'polypeptide(L)' 'LKSKPWEKRYLSVKDGKYSQVLANGLNNKLREDLERLKKILAHWGLCHFWELCVRGQHTKMTGCRGRTIGVSKK' A
#
# COMPACT_ATOMS: atom_id res chain seq x y z
N LEU A 1 24.29 -23.27 4.95
CA LEU A 1 24.23 -21.79 4.82
C LEU A 1 22.89 -21.30 5.36
N LYS A 2 22.83 -20.75 6.58
CA LYS A 2 21.59 -20.19 7.15
C LYS A 2 21.54 -18.69 6.84
N SER A 3 20.55 -18.27 6.04
CA SER A 3 20.23 -16.86 5.69
C SER A 3 20.15 -15.95 6.93
N LYS A 4 20.68 -14.72 6.85
CA LYS A 4 20.89 -13.84 8.02
C LYS A 4 19.63 -13.04 8.39
N PRO A 5 19.32 -12.79 9.68
CA PRO A 5 18.03 -12.24 10.12
C PRO A 5 17.62 -10.88 9.52
N TRP A 6 18.58 -10.05 9.11
CA TRP A 6 18.36 -8.73 8.51
C TRP A 6 18.07 -8.76 7.00
N GLU A 7 18.14 -9.92 6.34
CA GLU A 7 17.56 -10.06 5.00
C GLU A 7 16.05 -9.82 5.09
N LYS A 8 15.54 -8.96 4.20
CA LYS A 8 14.14 -8.52 4.16
C LYS A 8 13.18 -9.72 4.12
N ARG A 9 12.79 -10.18 5.31
CA ARG A 9 11.79 -11.19 5.55
C ARG A 9 10.65 -10.51 6.28
N TYR A 10 9.48 -10.55 5.66
CA TYR A 10 8.29 -9.98 6.26
C TYR A 10 7.66 -11.04 7.16
N LEU A 11 7.24 -10.60 8.35
CA LEU A 11 6.43 -11.43 9.24
C LEU A 11 5.03 -11.54 8.63
N SER A 12 4.59 -12.76 8.33
CA SER A 12 3.21 -12.99 7.88
C SER A 12 2.25 -12.67 9.03
N VAL A 13 1.31 -11.76 8.81
CA VAL A 13 0.26 -11.42 9.78
C VAL A 13 -0.67 -12.62 10.04
N LYS A 14 -0.79 -13.54 9.07
CA LYS A 14 -1.64 -14.74 9.18
C LYS A 14 -0.94 -15.88 9.93
N ASP A 15 0.33 -16.12 9.61
CA ASP A 15 1.04 -17.35 10.04
C ASP A 15 2.12 -17.12 11.11
N GLY A 16 2.46 -15.86 11.41
CA GLY A 16 3.51 -15.51 12.37
C GLY A 16 4.92 -15.97 11.96
N LYS A 17 5.09 -16.45 10.72
CA LYS A 17 6.38 -16.93 10.19
C LYS A 17 7.02 -15.88 9.29
N TYR A 18 8.35 -15.83 9.33
CA TYR A 18 9.16 -15.02 8.42
C TYR A 18 9.26 -15.73 7.07
N SER A 19 8.79 -15.08 6.01
CA SER A 19 8.86 -15.61 4.65
C SER A 19 9.51 -14.60 3.69
N GLN A 20 10.27 -15.10 2.73
CA GLN A 20 10.76 -14.33 1.60
C GLN A 20 9.82 -14.60 0.42
N VAL A 21 9.04 -13.60 0.04
CA VAL A 21 8.10 -13.73 -1.07
C VAL A 21 8.83 -13.41 -2.37
N LEU A 22 8.82 -14.35 -3.31
CA LEU A 22 9.37 -14.18 -4.66
C LEU A 22 8.41 -13.38 -5.56
N ALA A 23 8.93 -12.81 -6.66
CA ALA A 23 8.28 -11.79 -7.48
C ALA A 23 6.77 -11.99 -7.74
N ASN A 24 6.34 -13.13 -8.27
CA ASN A 24 4.93 -13.37 -8.58
C ASN A 24 4.01 -13.44 -7.33
N GLY A 25 4.53 -13.91 -6.19
CA GLY A 25 3.76 -13.95 -4.94
C GLY A 25 3.63 -12.58 -4.27
N LEU A 26 4.51 -11.62 -4.61
CA LEU A 26 4.56 -10.31 -3.96
C LEU A 26 3.31 -9.49 -4.31
N ASN A 27 2.91 -9.49 -5.58
CA ASN A 27 1.73 -8.74 -6.02
C ASN A 27 0.45 -9.28 -5.38
N ASN A 28 0.30 -10.61 -5.30
CA ASN A 28 -0.85 -11.24 -4.64
C ASN A 28 -0.92 -10.89 -3.16
N LYS A 29 0.21 -10.90 -2.44
CA LYS A 29 0.26 -10.47 -1.03
C LYS A 29 -0.16 -9.02 -0.83
N LEU A 30 0.33 -8.10 -1.67
CA LEU A 30 -0.03 -6.69 -1.60
C LEU A 30 -1.53 -6.48 -1.84
N ARG A 31 -2.12 -7.20 -2.80
CA ARG A 31 -3.56 -7.14 -3.09
C ARG A 31 -4.40 -7.65 -1.93
N GLU A 32 -4.07 -8.81 -1.36
CA GLU A 32 -4.75 -9.36 -0.20
C GLU A 32 -4.72 -8.41 1.02
N ASP A 33 -3.58 -7.77 1.28
CA ASP A 33 -3.45 -6.82 2.39
C ASP A 33 -4.29 -5.55 2.18
N LEU A 34 -4.35 -5.02 0.96
CA LEU A 34 -5.20 -3.87 0.64
C LEU A 34 -6.69 -4.19 0.75
N GLU A 35 -7.13 -5.37 0.28
CA GLU A 35 -8.52 -5.82 0.41
C GLU A 35 -8.90 -6.06 1.86
N ARG A 36 -7.99 -6.60 2.68
CA ARG A 36 -8.18 -6.75 4.12
C ARG A 36 -8.40 -5.40 4.81
N LEU A 37 -7.57 -4.41 4.49
CA LEU A 37 -7.70 -3.05 5.06
C LEU A 37 -9.00 -2.38 4.62
N LYS A 38 -9.43 -2.57 3.36
CA LYS A 38 -10.71 -2.08 2.85
C LYS A 38 -11.89 -2.71 3.59
N LYS A 39 -11.85 -4.02 3.87
CA LYS A 39 -12.92 -4.74 4.57
C LYS A 39 -13.12 -4.26 6.01
N ILE A 40 -12.03 -3.89 6.68
CA ILE A 40 -12.05 -3.37 8.07
C ILE A 40 -12.38 -1.86 8.10
N LEU A 41 -12.53 -1.21 6.94
CA LEU A 41 -12.77 0.23 6.81
C LEU A 41 -11.66 1.09 7.45
N ALA A 42 -10.43 0.58 7.48
CA ALA A 42 -9.29 1.35 7.95
C ALA A 42 -9.05 2.55 7.02
N HIS A 43 -8.70 3.72 7.57
CA HIS A 43 -8.39 4.93 6.79
C HIS A 43 -7.44 4.66 5.63
N TRP A 44 -6.42 3.84 5.86
CA TRP A 44 -5.42 3.49 4.86
C TRP A 44 -6.02 2.68 3.70
N GLY A 45 -6.91 1.74 4.00
CA GLY A 45 -7.62 0.94 3.00
C GLY A 45 -8.58 1.79 2.16
N LEU A 46 -9.29 2.72 2.81
CA LEU A 46 -10.18 3.67 2.12
C LEU A 46 -9.39 4.63 1.21
N CYS A 47 -8.27 5.18 1.70
CA CYS A 47 -7.41 6.02 0.88
C CYS A 47 -6.85 5.26 -0.33
N HIS A 48 -6.44 4.00 -0.17
CA HIS A 48 -6.01 3.18 -1.31
C HIS A 48 -7.13 2.93 -2.33
N PHE A 49 -8.37 2.72 -1.85
CA PHE A 49 -9.52 2.52 -2.74
C PHE A 49 -9.91 3.80 -3.51
N TRP A 50 -9.80 4.97 -2.87
CA TRP A 50 -10.03 6.27 -3.52
C TRP A 50 -8.77 6.87 -4.17
N GLU A 51 -7.69 6.09 -4.23
CA GLU A 51 -6.39 6.47 -4.78
C GLU A 51 -5.76 7.70 -4.09
N LEU A 52 -6.22 8.10 -2.91
CA LEU A 52 -5.72 9.24 -2.15
C LEU A 52 -4.33 8.97 -1.56
N CYS A 53 -3.56 10.02 -1.30
CA CYS A 53 -2.25 9.88 -0.68
C CYS A 53 -2.38 9.39 0.78
N VAL A 54 -1.81 8.21 1.08
CA VAL A 54 -1.98 7.52 2.37
C VAL A 54 -1.06 8.06 3.47
N ARG A 55 0.14 8.56 3.11
CA ARG A 55 1.21 8.92 4.06
C ARG A 55 1.10 10.34 4.64
N GLY A 56 -0.09 10.94 4.64
CA GLY A 56 -0.29 12.28 5.20
C GLY A 56 0.38 13.42 4.42
N GLN A 57 0.53 13.28 3.11
CA GLN A 57 1.07 14.35 2.27
C GLN A 57 0.05 15.49 2.13
N HIS A 58 0.51 16.74 2.05
CA HIS A 58 -0.37 17.87 1.73
C HIS A 58 -0.78 17.84 0.25
N THR A 59 -2.05 17.53 -0.01
CA THR A 59 -2.59 17.30 -1.37
C THR A 59 -3.15 18.54 -2.05
N LYS A 60 -3.04 19.73 -1.43
CA LYS A 60 -3.56 20.99 -2.02
C LYS A 60 -2.94 21.33 -3.37
N MET A 61 -1.64 21.05 -3.53
CA MET A 61 -0.86 21.40 -4.72
C MET A 61 -0.03 20.24 -5.30
N THR A 62 0.06 19.12 -4.59
CA THR A 62 0.89 17.96 -4.96
C THR A 62 0.00 16.78 -5.35
N GLY A 63 0.43 15.98 -6.34
CA GLY A 63 -0.34 14.80 -6.80
C GLY A 63 -1.40 15.11 -7.85
N CYS A 64 -1.31 16.26 -8.52
CA CYS A 64 -2.28 16.73 -9.52
C CYS A 64 -2.08 16.12 -10.92
N ARG A 65 -0.94 15.46 -11.18
CA ARG A 65 -0.73 14.72 -12.45
C ARG A 65 -1.60 13.47 -12.44
N GLY A 66 -2.63 13.43 -13.28
CA GLY A 66 -3.59 12.32 -13.39
C GLY A 66 -4.96 12.58 -12.74
N ARG A 67 -5.16 13.73 -12.09
CA ARG A 67 -6.48 14.19 -11.62
C ARG A 67 -6.76 15.56 -12.21
N THR A 68 -7.85 15.68 -12.98
CA THR A 68 -8.28 16.98 -13.49
C THR A 68 -8.77 17.83 -12.33
N ILE A 69 -7.93 18.76 -11.87
CA ILE A 69 -8.37 19.85 -10.99
C ILE A 69 -8.99 20.88 -11.92
N GLY A 70 -10.25 21.22 -11.70
CA GLY A 70 -10.96 22.23 -12.50
C GLY A 70 -10.24 23.57 -12.43
N VAL A 71 -9.37 23.84 -13.41
CA VAL A 71 -8.69 25.12 -13.55
C VAL A 71 -9.67 26.07 -14.23
N SER A 72 -10.35 26.90 -13.45
CA SER A 72 -10.93 28.12 -14.03
C SER A 72 -9.76 29.01 -14.41
N LYS A 73 -9.57 29.26 -15.71
CA LYS A 73 -8.80 30.43 -16.12
C LYS A 73 -9.52 31.66 -15.58
N LYS A 74 -8.74 32.63 -15.10
CA LYS A 74 -9.24 33.95 -14.78
C LYS A 74 -9.50 34.72 -16.06
#